data_AF-A0A1G6W487-F1
#
_entry.id   AF-A0A1G6W487-F1
#
_cell.length_a   1.000
_cell.length_b   1.000
_cell.length_c   1.000
_cell.angle_alpha   90.00
_cell.angle_beta   90.00
_cell.angle_gamma   90.00
#
_symmetry.space_group_name_H-M   'P 1'
#
loop_
_entity.id
_entity.type
_entity.pdbx_description
1 polymer ?
#
loop_
_entity_poly.entity_id
_entity_poly.type
_entity_poly.pdbx_seq_one_letter_code
_entity_poly.pdbx_strand_id
1 'polypeptide(L)'
;MQLDFTRAPITQGTDRARRLTPATTKPTTPRRRKKAEAPHWERGYRSHFYRNERGDKLGEVHLSDRGELPVVYRWAAGNYSGAEGSLAHARARVEETIGFGMRQLSLF
;
A
#
# COMPACT_ATOMS: atom_id res chain seq x y z
N MET A 1 -55.11 -32.30 19.60
CA MET A 1 -55.32 -31.23 18.60
C MET A 1 -54.36 -31.50 17.45
N GLN A 2 -54.57 -32.57 16.69
CA GLN A 2 -55.29 -32.60 15.40
C GLN A 2 -54.46 -31.95 14.27
N LEU A 3 -53.78 -32.82 13.53
CA LEU A 3 -53.19 -32.63 12.21
C LEU A 3 -54.31 -32.40 11.20
N ASP A 4 -54.08 -31.59 10.17
CA ASP A 4 -54.55 -31.85 8.80
C ASP A 4 -54.09 -30.75 7.86
N PHE A 5 -53.38 -31.10 6.78
CA PHE A 5 -53.56 -30.50 5.45
C PHE A 5 -53.08 -31.50 4.39
N THR A 6 -54.05 -32.29 3.94
CA THR A 6 -54.35 -32.68 2.55
C THR A 6 -53.20 -33.05 1.61
N ARG A 7 -53.27 -34.30 1.15
CA ARG A 7 -52.41 -34.98 0.18
C ARG A 7 -52.88 -34.79 -1.29
N ALA A 8 -51.88 -34.59 -2.17
CA ALA A 8 -51.69 -35.09 -3.55
C ALA A 8 -52.39 -34.38 -4.75
N PRO A 9 -52.05 -34.72 -6.03
CA PRO A 9 -50.74 -34.92 -6.67
C PRO A 9 -50.57 -34.24 -8.05
N ILE A 10 -49.30 -34.10 -8.47
CA ILE A 10 -48.68 -34.20 -9.82
C ILE A 10 -49.55 -33.96 -11.08
N THR A 11 -49.12 -32.99 -11.89
CA THR A 11 -49.14 -33.09 -13.37
C THR A 11 -47.80 -32.62 -13.94
N GLN A 12 -47.09 -33.56 -14.59
CA GLN A 12 -46.03 -33.27 -15.55
C GLN A 12 -46.66 -32.91 -16.89
N GLY A 13 -46.03 -32.03 -17.67
CA GLY A 13 -46.35 -31.92 -19.09
C GLY A 13 -45.78 -30.67 -19.75
N THR A 14 -44.62 -30.87 -20.42
CA THR A 14 -44.22 -30.27 -21.71
C THR A 14 -44.07 -28.74 -21.78
N ASP A 15 -43.24 -28.13 -22.60
CA ASP A 15 -42.12 -28.47 -23.49
C ASP A 15 -41.72 -27.08 -24.01
N ARG A 16 -40.43 -26.84 -24.20
CA ARG A 16 -39.85 -25.78 -25.06
C ARG A 16 -40.39 -24.34 -24.93
N ALA A 17 -39.52 -23.45 -24.44
CA ALA A 17 -38.99 -22.39 -25.32
C ALA A 17 -37.77 -21.70 -24.70
N ARG A 18 -36.70 -21.67 -25.49
CA ARG A 18 -35.56 -20.78 -25.36
C ARG A 18 -35.99 -19.36 -24.97
N ARG A 19 -35.31 -18.78 -23.98
CA ARG A 19 -34.67 -17.49 -24.18
C ARG A 19 -33.52 -17.30 -23.19
N LEU A 20 -32.31 -17.54 -23.69
CA LEU A 20 -31.08 -16.99 -23.11
C LEU A 20 -31.22 -15.46 -23.15
N THR A 21 -31.45 -14.83 -21.99
CA THR A 21 -31.29 -13.39 -21.86
C THR A 21 -29.81 -13.09 -21.66
N PRO A 22 -29.18 -12.24 -22.49
CA PRO A 22 -27.78 -11.91 -22.32
C PRO A 22 -27.61 -11.17 -21.00
N ALA A 23 -26.66 -11.63 -20.19
CA ALA A 23 -26.16 -10.87 -19.06
C ALA A 23 -25.80 -9.47 -19.57
N THR A 24 -26.53 -8.45 -19.13
CA THR A 24 -26.11 -7.06 -19.29
C THR A 24 -24.87 -6.88 -18.42
N THR A 25 -23.72 -7.14 -19.01
CA THR A 25 -22.41 -6.77 -18.49
C THR A 25 -22.43 -5.26 -18.40
N LYS A 26 -22.73 -4.73 -17.21
CA LYS A 26 -22.43 -3.33 -16.90
C LYS A 26 -20.95 -3.13 -17.21
N PRO A 27 -20.56 -2.12 -18.00
CA PRO A 27 -19.16 -1.84 -18.21
C PRO A 27 -18.57 -1.53 -16.83
N THR A 28 -17.75 -2.45 -16.33
CA THR A 28 -16.92 -2.23 -15.15
C THR A 28 -16.07 -1.02 -15.47
N THR A 29 -16.49 0.16 -14.98
CA THR A 29 -15.66 1.36 -14.98
C THR A 29 -14.27 0.93 -14.54
N PRO A 30 -13.20 1.23 -15.31
CA PRO A 30 -11.86 0.84 -14.93
C PRO A 30 -11.63 1.43 -13.55
N ARG A 31 -11.53 0.57 -12.54
CA ARG A 31 -11.26 0.93 -11.16
C ARG A 31 -10.04 1.84 -11.21
N ARG A 32 -10.27 3.15 -11.07
CA ARG A 32 -9.26 4.20 -11.17
C ARG A 32 -8.13 3.75 -10.26
N ARG A 33 -7.03 3.27 -10.84
CA ARG A 33 -5.84 2.93 -10.07
C ARG A 33 -5.54 4.21 -9.30
N LYS A 34 -5.67 4.19 -7.96
CA LYS A 34 -5.23 5.32 -7.13
C LYS A 34 -3.83 5.63 -7.64
N LYS A 35 -3.60 6.88 -8.05
CA LYS A 35 -2.28 7.29 -8.51
C LYS A 35 -1.29 6.84 -7.45
N ALA A 36 -0.36 5.99 -7.86
CA ALA A 36 0.85 5.66 -7.14
C ALA A 36 1.41 6.98 -6.59
N GLU A 37 1.26 7.21 -5.30
CA GLU A 37 1.70 8.45 -4.66
C GLU A 37 3.20 8.36 -4.54
N ALA A 38 3.93 9.30 -5.16
CA ALA A 38 5.38 9.27 -5.18
C ALA A 38 5.91 9.18 -3.73
N PRO A 39 7.03 8.47 -3.51
CA PRO A 39 7.65 8.41 -2.19
C PRO A 39 7.78 9.79 -1.57
N HIS A 40 7.33 9.92 -0.33
CA HIS A 40 7.22 11.21 0.34
C HIS A 40 7.87 11.16 1.71
N TRP A 41 8.16 12.37 2.20
CA TRP A 41 8.66 12.56 3.54
C TRP A 41 7.53 12.93 4.48
N GLU A 42 7.46 12.20 5.58
CA GLU A 42 6.60 12.50 6.71
C GLU A 42 7.42 13.11 7.84
N ARG A 43 6.93 14.22 8.39
CA ARG A 43 7.59 14.92 9.49
C ARG A 43 6.99 14.48 10.82
N GLY A 44 7.85 14.02 11.73
CA GLY A 44 7.56 13.79 13.15
C GLY A 44 8.10 14.91 14.05
N TYR A 45 8.01 14.69 15.36
CA TYR A 45 8.36 15.71 16.37
C TYR A 45 9.86 16.05 16.41
N ARG A 46 10.74 15.09 16.11
CA ARG A 46 12.22 15.26 15.93
C ARG A 46 12.80 14.31 14.88
N SER A 47 11.90 13.70 14.14
CA SER A 47 12.18 12.65 13.19
C SER A 47 11.56 13.00 11.84
N HIS A 48 12.12 12.49 10.77
CA HIS A 48 11.56 12.53 9.44
C HIS A 48 11.59 11.10 8.91
N PHE A 49 10.50 10.63 8.33
CA PHE A 49 10.39 9.30 7.77
C PHE A 49 10.18 9.42 6.27
N TYR A 50 10.99 8.69 5.51
CA TYR A 50 10.77 8.56 4.08
C TYR A 50 9.95 7.30 3.84
N ARG A 51 8.81 7.45 3.19
CA ARG A 51 7.85 6.36 2.97
C ARG A 51 7.62 6.11 1.49
N ASN A 52 7.29 4.85 1.17
CA ASN A 52 6.80 4.49 -0.15
C ASN A 52 5.29 4.75 -0.26
N GLU A 53 4.77 4.52 -1.46
CA GLU A 53 3.35 4.64 -1.81
C GLU A 53 2.43 3.68 -1.04
N ARG A 54 3.01 2.60 -0.50
CA ARG A 54 2.31 1.60 0.33
C ARG A 54 2.30 1.98 1.81
N GLY A 55 3.00 3.04 2.19
CA GLY A 55 3.20 3.47 3.57
C GLY A 55 4.33 2.75 4.30
N ASP A 56 5.13 1.92 3.62
CA ASP A 56 6.31 1.29 4.21
C ASP A 56 7.40 2.32 4.43
N LYS A 57 8.06 2.24 5.58
CA LYS A 57 9.19 3.11 5.94
C LYS A 57 10.43 2.65 5.20
N LEU A 58 10.95 3.49 4.31
CA LEU A 58 12.16 3.24 3.54
C LEU A 58 13.40 3.79 4.24
N GLY A 59 13.25 4.89 4.98
CA GLY A 59 14.34 5.49 5.74
C GLY A 59 13.87 6.49 6.77
N GLU A 60 14.79 6.97 7.58
CA GLU A 60 14.54 7.96 8.61
C GLU A 60 15.71 8.90 8.85
N VAL A 61 15.38 10.07 9.37
CA VAL A 61 16.33 11.06 9.87
C VAL A 61 15.87 11.51 11.24
N HIS A 62 16.73 11.46 12.24
CA HIS A 62 16.48 11.92 13.60
C HIS A 62 17.49 12.99 13.99
N LEU A 63 17.02 14.05 14.61
CA LEU A 63 17.91 14.99 15.27
C LEU A 63 18.41 14.34 16.58
N SER A 64 19.72 14.37 16.80
CA SER A 64 20.38 14.02 18.07
C SER A 64 19.64 14.61 19.28
N ASP A 65 19.71 13.91 20.42
CA ASP A 65 18.95 14.28 21.60
C ASP A 65 19.39 15.61 22.21
N ARG A 66 18.51 16.20 23.04
CA ARG A 66 18.86 17.45 23.73
C ARG A 66 20.01 17.15 24.69
N GLY A 67 21.14 17.83 24.49
CA GLY A 67 22.34 17.65 25.31
C GLY A 67 23.41 16.74 24.69
N GLU A 68 23.13 16.07 23.56
CA GLU A 68 24.18 15.43 22.76
C GLU A 68 24.97 16.48 21.96
N LEU A 69 26.29 16.47 22.10
CA LEU A 69 27.22 17.25 21.27
C LEU A 69 28.16 16.30 20.52
N PRO A 70 28.42 16.53 19.22
CA PRO A 70 27.84 17.59 18.38
C PRO A 70 26.36 17.34 18.04
N VAL A 71 25.58 18.42 17.89
CA VAL A 71 24.18 18.34 17.42
C VAL A 71 24.20 17.94 15.94
N VAL A 72 23.85 16.69 15.65
CA VAL A 72 23.84 16.11 14.31
C VAL A 72 22.48 15.51 13.95
N TYR A 73 22.24 15.36 12.65
CA TYR A 73 21.13 14.61 12.08
C TYR A 73 21.59 13.20 11.76
N ARG A 74 21.14 12.22 12.53
CA ARG A 74 21.40 10.80 12.29
C ARG A 74 20.40 10.30 11.27
N TRP A 75 20.85 9.57 10.26
CA TRP A 75 19.99 9.00 9.24
C TRP A 75 20.20 7.50 9.11
N ALA A 76 19.15 6.79 8.70
CA ALA A 76 19.18 5.36 8.44
C ALA A 76 18.29 5.00 7.26
N ALA A 77 18.76 4.10 6.41
CA ALA A 77 18.04 3.57 5.26
C ALA A 77 18.50 2.13 4.98
N GLY A 78 17.60 1.16 5.18
CA GLY A 78 17.94 -0.26 5.10
C GLY A 78 19.09 -0.61 6.06
N ASN A 79 20.19 -1.15 5.51
CA ASN A 79 21.39 -1.52 6.27
C ASN A 79 22.42 -0.38 6.43
N TYR A 80 22.14 0.79 5.86
CA TYR A 80 23.05 1.93 5.92
C TYR A 80 22.56 2.93 6.94
N SER A 81 23.51 3.55 7.64
CA SER A 81 23.25 4.64 8.56
C SER A 81 24.44 5.58 8.60
N GLY A 82 24.19 6.81 9.05
CA GLY A 82 25.21 7.84 9.14
C GLY A 82 24.73 9.04 9.93
N ALA A 83 25.56 10.08 9.98
CA ALA A 83 25.24 11.34 10.61
C ALA A 83 25.71 12.50 9.72
N GLU A 84 24.89 13.54 9.63
CA GLU A 84 25.15 14.74 8.83
C GLU A 84 24.87 15.99 9.66
N GLY A 85 25.59 17.08 9.38
CA GLY A 85 25.39 18.36 10.08
C GLY A 85 24.12 19.11 9.68
N SER A 86 23.42 18.66 8.63
CA SER A 86 22.24 19.34 8.08
C SER A 86 21.14 18.34 7.74
N LEU A 87 19.89 18.71 8.06
CA LEU A 87 18.70 17.92 7.74
C LEU A 87 18.59 17.64 6.23
N ALA A 88 18.91 18.62 5.39
CA ALA A 88 18.82 18.48 3.94
C ALA A 88 19.82 17.43 3.44
N HIS A 89 21.04 17.43 3.98
CA HIS A 89 22.07 16.46 3.62
C HIS A 89 21.70 15.05 4.10
N ALA A 90 21.20 14.93 5.33
CA ALA A 90 20.71 13.65 5.86
C ALA A 90 19.57 13.07 5.00
N ARG A 91 18.61 13.91 4.57
CA ARG A 91 17.51 13.47 3.68
C ARG A 91 18.03 13.05 2.31
N ALA A 92 18.95 13.82 1.72
CA ALA A 92 19.59 13.47 0.45
C ALA A 92 20.31 12.11 0.54
N ARG A 93 21.03 11.83 1.63
CA ARG A 93 21.69 10.53 1.84
C ARG A 93 20.71 9.36 1.92
N VAL A 94 19.58 9.55 2.59
CA VAL A 94 18.51 8.55 2.63
C VAL A 94 17.95 8.29 1.22
N GLU A 95 17.63 9.35 0.48
CA GLU A 95 17.15 9.24 -0.90
C GLU A 95 18.16 8.58 -1.84
N GLU A 96 19.45 8.93 -1.76
CA GLU A 96 20.54 8.31 -2.52
C GLU A 96 20.65 6.82 -2.22
N THR A 97 20.67 6.45 -0.94
CA THR A 97 20.83 5.06 -0.50
C THR A 97 19.65 4.21 -0.97
N ILE A 98 18.44 4.74 -0.87
CA ILE A 98 17.22 4.04 -1.29
C ILE A 98 17.14 3.99 -2.80
N GLY A 99 17.46 5.08 -3.49
CA GLY A 99 17.56 5.11 -4.96
C GLY A 99 18.59 4.10 -5.47
N PHE A 100 19.70 3.91 -4.76
CA PHE A 100 20.67 2.85 -5.04
C PHE A 100 20.09 1.46 -4.78
N GLY A 101 19.44 1.23 -3.63
CA GLY A 101 18.80 -0.05 -3.30
C GLY A 101 17.65 -0.43 -4.25
N MET A 102 16.87 0.54 -4.73
CA MET A 102 15.84 0.34 -5.76
C MET A 102 16.43 0.04 -7.15
N ARG A 103 17.67 0.47 -7.39
CA ARG A 103 18.43 0.20 -8.62
C ARG A 103 19.35 -1.01 -8.50
N GLN A 104 19.40 -1.68 -7.33
CA GLN A 104 20.18 -2.89 -7.15
C GLN A 104 19.64 -3.93 -8.14
N LEU A 105 20.39 -4.09 -9.23
CA LEU A 105 20.06 -4.92 -10.39
C LEU A 105 19.75 -6.34 -9.91
N SER A 106 18.74 -6.96 -10.52
CA SER A 106 18.53 -8.40 -10.44
C SER A 106 19.83 -9.08 -10.83
N LEU A 107 20.60 -9.48 -9.82
CA LEU A 107 21.67 -10.43 -10.00
C LEU A 107 20.94 -11.77 -10.15
N PHE A 108 21.02 -12.30 -11.37
CA PHE A 108 20.50 -13.59 -11.87
C PHE A 108 19.04 -13.59 -12.35
#